data_AF-A5W8J5-F1
#
_entry.id   AF-A5W8J5-F1
#
_cell.length_a   1.000
_cell.length_b   1.000
_cell.length_c   1.000
_cell.angle_alpha   90.00
_cell.angle_beta   90.00
_cell.angle_gamma   90.00
#
_symmetry.space_group_name_H-M   'P 1'
#
loop_
_entity.id
_entity.type
_entity.pdbx_description
1 polymer ?
#
loop_
_entity_poly.entity_id
_entity_poly.type
_entity_poly.pdbx_seq_one_letter_code
_entity_poly.pdbx_strand_id
1 'polypeptide(L)'
;MSKIAIIGATGRAGSQLLEEALRRGHRVLAIARDPSTLEGREGVTVKSLDATDSAALQAAVAGMDAVLSAAHFSTMEPHAIIEPVKRAGVKRLLVVGGAGSLLLPSGHRVIDSPDFPEAYKAEASAGVRFLEALRREPNLDWTFLSPSAEFVEGERRGHYTLGKDHLLIGADGKSWITFADYAIAMLDELEKPQHSRQRFTVGY
;
A
#
# COMPACT_ATOMS: atom_id res chain seq x y z
N MET A 1 -12.93 -9.49 11.75
CA MET A 1 -12.48 -10.44 10.71
C MET A 1 -13.05 -9.99 9.38
N SER A 2 -12.19 -9.70 8.41
CA SER A 2 -12.59 -9.12 7.11
C SER A 2 -12.13 -9.99 5.93
N LYS A 3 -12.79 -9.87 4.78
CA LYS A 3 -12.38 -10.39 3.48
C LYS A 3 -11.60 -9.30 2.73
N ILE A 4 -10.32 -9.54 2.50
CA ILE A 4 -9.42 -8.53 1.96
C ILE A 4 -8.87 -9.02 0.62
N ALA A 5 -8.90 -8.18 -0.41
CA ALA A 5 -8.10 -8.42 -1.60
C ALA A 5 -6.75 -7.70 -1.48
N ILE A 6 -5.66 -8.40 -1.80
CA ILE A 6 -4.32 -7.82 -1.86
C ILE A 6 -3.83 -7.90 -3.31
N ILE A 7 -3.66 -6.75 -3.95
CA ILE A 7 -3.06 -6.63 -5.29
C ILE A 7 -1.54 -6.58 -5.14
N GLY A 8 -0.83 -7.41 -5.88
CA GLY A 8 0.63 -7.55 -5.74
C GLY A 8 1.02 -8.41 -4.53
N ALA A 9 0.20 -9.40 -4.17
CA ALA A 9 0.36 -10.20 -2.96
C ALA A 9 1.67 -11.01 -2.88
N THR A 10 2.35 -11.26 -4.00
CA THR A 10 3.64 -11.97 -4.04
C THR A 10 4.85 -11.03 -4.00
N GLY A 11 4.64 -9.71 -4.01
CA GLY A 11 5.71 -8.71 -3.88
C GLY A 11 6.24 -8.57 -2.45
N ARG A 12 7.31 -7.80 -2.27
CA ARG A 12 7.98 -7.62 -0.96
C ARG A 12 7.03 -7.05 0.10
N ALA A 13 6.32 -5.96 -0.20
CA ALA A 13 5.31 -5.40 0.69
C ALA A 13 4.04 -6.26 0.75
N GLY A 14 3.54 -6.71 -0.41
CA GLY A 14 2.30 -7.49 -0.51
C GLY A 14 2.33 -8.81 0.26
N SER A 15 3.46 -9.51 0.26
CA SER A 15 3.65 -10.75 1.02
C SER A 15 3.61 -10.50 2.53
N GLN A 16 4.22 -9.42 3.03
CA GLN A 16 4.12 -9.08 4.45
C GLN A 16 2.71 -8.64 4.85
N LEU A 17 1.98 -7.94 3.97
CA LEU A 17 0.56 -7.63 4.17
C LEU A 17 -0.30 -8.90 4.25
N LEU A 18 -0.03 -9.88 3.38
CA LEU A 18 -0.69 -11.19 3.40
C LEU A 18 -0.40 -11.90 4.72
N GLU A 19 0.85 -12.03 5.13
CA GLU A 19 1.22 -12.70 6.39
C GLU A 19 0.59 -12.03 7.61
N GLU A 20 0.60 -10.69 7.66
CA GLU A 20 0.00 -9.96 8.78
C GLU A 20 -1.52 -10.08 8.80
N ALA A 21 -2.19 -10.02 7.64
CA ALA A 21 -3.63 -10.23 7.55
C ALA A 21 -4.04 -11.64 8.02
N LEU A 22 -3.31 -12.68 7.62
CA LEU A 22 -3.57 -14.05 8.06
C LEU A 22 -3.33 -14.23 9.56
N ARG A 23 -2.25 -13.64 10.11
CA ARG A 23 -1.98 -13.66 11.55
C ARG A 23 -3.12 -13.05 12.38
N ARG A 24 -3.82 -12.06 11.83
CA ARG A 24 -5.00 -11.41 12.45
C ARG A 24 -6.33 -12.13 12.15
N GLY A 25 -6.26 -13.29 11.50
CA GLY A 25 -7.42 -14.12 11.19
C GLY A 25 -8.30 -13.56 10.08
N HIS A 26 -7.80 -12.67 9.21
CA HIS A 26 -8.53 -12.24 8.03
C HIS A 26 -8.49 -13.31 6.92
N ARG A 27 -9.44 -13.26 5.99
CA ARG A 27 -9.41 -14.10 4.77
C ARG A 27 -8.91 -13.24 3.62
N VAL A 28 -7.96 -13.77 2.86
CA VAL A 28 -7.27 -12.98 1.83
C VAL A 28 -7.51 -13.55 0.43
N LEU A 29 -7.96 -12.70 -0.48
CA LEU A 29 -7.85 -12.90 -1.92
C LEU A 29 -6.50 -12.34 -2.38
N ALA A 30 -5.54 -13.22 -2.64
CA ALA A 30 -4.22 -12.87 -3.14
C ALA A 30 -4.25 -12.73 -4.67
N ILE A 31 -4.08 -11.49 -5.15
CA ILE A 31 -4.08 -11.15 -6.57
C ILE A 31 -2.65 -10.88 -7.01
N ALA A 32 -2.15 -11.68 -7.95
CA ALA A 32 -0.84 -11.50 -8.57
C ALA A 32 -0.84 -12.10 -9.98
N ARG A 33 0.18 -11.81 -10.79
CA ARG A 33 0.33 -12.45 -12.11
C ARG A 33 0.58 -13.95 -11.97
N ASP A 34 1.47 -14.32 -11.06
CA ASP A 34 1.73 -15.71 -10.68
C ASP A 34 1.64 -15.85 -9.14
N PRO A 35 0.48 -16.29 -8.62
CA PRO A 35 0.30 -16.57 -7.20
C PRO A 35 0.43 -18.07 -6.85
N SER A 36 0.98 -18.91 -7.74
CA SER A 36 1.00 -20.37 -7.57
C SER A 36 1.63 -20.84 -6.25
N THR A 37 2.62 -20.10 -5.76
CA THR A 37 3.29 -20.39 -4.47
C THR A 37 2.40 -20.19 -3.24
N LEU A 38 1.23 -19.58 -3.39
CA LEU A 38 0.26 -19.32 -2.32
C LEU A 38 -0.91 -20.32 -2.31
N GLU A 39 -0.98 -21.23 -3.28
CA GLU A 39 -2.05 -22.24 -3.36
C GLU A 39 -2.04 -23.19 -2.16
N GLY A 40 -3.24 -23.62 -1.73
CA GLY A 40 -3.42 -24.55 -0.62
C GLY A 40 -3.20 -23.96 0.78
N ARG A 41 -2.80 -22.69 0.90
CA ARG A 41 -2.66 -22.02 2.19
C ARG A 41 -4.03 -21.73 2.83
N GLU A 42 -4.17 -22.09 4.10
CA GLU A 42 -5.37 -21.78 4.87
C GLU A 42 -5.63 -20.26 4.91
N GLY A 43 -6.89 -19.87 4.73
CA GLY A 43 -7.29 -18.45 4.74
C GLY A 43 -6.96 -17.69 3.44
N VAL A 44 -6.27 -18.31 2.48
CA VAL A 44 -5.90 -17.68 1.19
C VAL A 44 -6.73 -18.24 0.05
N THR A 45 -7.26 -17.36 -0.79
CA THR A 45 -7.76 -17.66 -2.13
C THR A 45 -6.85 -16.97 -3.13
N VAL A 46 -6.36 -17.68 -4.14
CA VAL A 46 -5.47 -17.09 -5.15
C VAL A 46 -6.24 -16.69 -6.39
N LYS A 47 -5.80 -15.61 -7.04
CA LYS A 47 -6.28 -15.20 -8.36
C LYS A 47 -5.11 -14.76 -9.21
N SER A 48 -4.76 -15.58 -10.21
CA SER A 48 -3.85 -15.15 -11.29
C SER A 48 -4.57 -14.12 -12.15
N LEU A 49 -4.05 -12.90 -12.15
CA LEU A 49 -4.66 -11.74 -12.78
C LEU A 49 -3.60 -10.69 -13.08
N ASP A 50 -3.68 -10.10 -14.28
CA ASP A 50 -3.06 -8.80 -14.53
C ASP A 50 -3.97 -7.69 -14.00
N ALA A 51 -3.50 -6.93 -13.01
CA ALA A 51 -4.29 -5.87 -12.40
C ALA A 51 -4.58 -4.69 -13.34
N THR A 52 -3.93 -4.61 -14.52
CA THR A 52 -4.30 -3.62 -15.54
C THR A 52 -5.58 -4.01 -16.31
N ASP A 53 -6.03 -5.26 -16.21
CA ASP A 53 -7.35 -5.66 -16.72
C ASP A 53 -8.44 -5.18 -15.76
N SER A 54 -8.99 -4.01 -16.07
CA SER A 54 -10.01 -3.37 -15.23
C SER A 54 -11.26 -4.23 -15.04
N ALA A 55 -11.73 -4.95 -16.06
CA ALA A 55 -12.95 -5.72 -15.95
C ALA A 55 -12.72 -6.95 -15.06
N ALA A 56 -11.59 -7.62 -15.25
CA ALA A 56 -11.24 -8.79 -14.47
C ALA A 56 -10.88 -8.42 -13.02
N LEU A 57 -10.23 -7.26 -12.78
CA LEU A 57 -9.98 -6.76 -11.42
C LEU A 57 -11.29 -6.40 -10.71
N GLN A 58 -12.21 -5.69 -11.39
CA GLN A 58 -13.53 -5.38 -10.83
C GLN A 58 -14.27 -6.65 -10.39
N ALA A 59 -14.31 -7.67 -11.27
CA ALA A 59 -14.96 -8.94 -10.96
C ALA A 59 -14.28 -9.67 -9.79
N ALA A 60 -12.95 -9.62 -9.71
CA ALA A 60 -12.19 -10.30 -8.67
C ALA A 60 -12.44 -9.69 -7.27
N VAL A 61 -12.50 -8.37 -7.15
CA VAL A 61 -12.62 -7.68 -5.85
C VAL A 61 -14.07 -7.49 -5.40
N ALA A 62 -15.05 -7.92 -6.19
CA ALA A 62 -16.47 -7.83 -5.83
C ALA A 62 -16.77 -8.61 -4.53
N GLY A 63 -17.49 -7.97 -3.60
CA GLY A 63 -17.86 -8.54 -2.32
C GLY A 63 -16.73 -8.63 -1.28
N MET A 64 -15.57 -8.00 -1.55
CA MET A 64 -14.52 -7.79 -0.54
C MET A 64 -14.86 -6.61 0.36
N ASP A 65 -14.43 -6.68 1.63
CA ASP A 65 -14.62 -5.60 2.59
C ASP A 65 -13.62 -4.46 2.35
N ALA A 66 -12.40 -4.81 1.91
CA ALA A 66 -11.35 -3.85 1.58
C ALA A 66 -10.42 -4.38 0.49
N VAL A 67 -9.78 -3.45 -0.23
CA VAL A 67 -8.68 -3.74 -1.17
C VAL A 67 -7.41 -3.06 -0.68
N LEU A 68 -6.32 -3.82 -0.59
CA LEU A 68 -4.96 -3.34 -0.35
C LEU A 68 -4.20 -3.41 -1.68
N SER A 69 -3.68 -2.26 -2.14
CA SER A 69 -2.84 -2.21 -3.34
C SER A 69 -1.38 -2.10 -2.97
N ALA A 70 -0.60 -3.14 -3.27
CA ALA A 70 0.86 -3.16 -3.19
C ALA A 70 1.51 -3.18 -4.60
N ALA A 71 0.78 -2.72 -5.62
CA ALA A 71 1.27 -2.64 -6.99
C ALA A 71 2.29 -1.50 -7.16
N HIS A 72 3.28 -1.72 -8.03
CA HIS A 72 4.21 -0.67 -8.44
C HIS A 72 3.49 0.42 -9.23
N PHE A 73 3.74 1.68 -8.88
CA PHE A 73 3.11 2.84 -9.49
C PHE A 73 3.59 3.09 -10.92
N SER A 74 4.87 2.84 -11.22
CA SER A 74 5.46 3.04 -12.56
C SER A 74 4.83 2.15 -13.64
N THR A 75 4.18 1.07 -13.23
CA THR A 75 3.48 0.13 -14.12
C THR A 75 1.96 0.17 -13.98
N MET A 76 1.44 1.02 -13.09
CA MET A 76 0.03 1.02 -12.72
C MET A 76 -0.50 2.44 -12.61
N GLU A 77 -1.23 2.87 -13.64
CA GLU A 77 -1.91 4.16 -13.62
C GLU A 77 -3.02 4.19 -12.54
N PRO A 78 -3.28 5.34 -11.90
CA PRO A 78 -4.18 5.38 -10.74
C PRO A 78 -5.60 4.88 -11.04
N HIS A 79 -6.11 5.19 -12.22
CA HIS A 79 -7.45 4.79 -12.65
C HIS A 79 -7.59 3.26 -12.80
N ALA A 80 -6.50 2.54 -13.09
CA ALA A 80 -6.51 1.09 -13.27
C ALA A 80 -6.83 0.34 -11.97
N ILE A 81 -6.64 0.98 -10.80
CA ILE A 81 -7.02 0.42 -9.49
C ILE A 81 -8.28 1.10 -8.95
N ILE A 82 -8.31 2.44 -8.94
CA ILE A 82 -9.38 3.21 -8.30
C ILE A 82 -10.75 2.90 -8.92
N GLU A 83 -10.83 2.88 -10.25
CA GLU A 83 -12.11 2.70 -10.96
C GLU A 83 -12.71 1.30 -10.79
N PRO A 84 -11.98 0.18 -11.03
CA PRO A 84 -12.56 -1.15 -10.82
C PRO A 84 -12.94 -1.43 -9.37
N VAL A 85 -12.16 -0.95 -8.39
CA VAL A 85 -12.51 -1.08 -6.96
C VAL A 85 -13.83 -0.37 -6.66
N LYS A 86 -14.00 0.86 -7.17
CA LYS A 86 -15.24 1.63 -7.03
C LYS A 86 -16.42 0.95 -7.71
N ARG A 87 -16.26 0.47 -8.95
CA ARG A 87 -17.31 -0.24 -9.70
C ARG A 87 -17.70 -1.57 -9.09
N ALA A 88 -16.77 -2.24 -8.40
CA ALA A 88 -17.05 -3.44 -7.63
C ALA A 88 -17.86 -3.18 -6.35
N GLY A 89 -18.08 -1.90 -6.01
CA GLY A 89 -18.83 -1.48 -4.82
C GLY A 89 -18.02 -1.51 -3.53
N VAL A 90 -16.72 -1.81 -3.60
CA VAL A 90 -15.84 -1.82 -2.41
C VAL A 90 -15.62 -0.38 -1.96
N LYS A 91 -15.78 -0.13 -0.66
CA LYS A 91 -15.68 1.22 -0.09
C LYS A 91 -14.28 1.56 0.40
N ARG A 92 -13.54 0.57 0.90
CA ARG A 92 -12.24 0.77 1.57
C ARG A 92 -11.09 0.40 0.64
N LEU A 93 -10.23 1.38 0.33
CA LEU A 93 -9.02 1.18 -0.49
C LEU A 93 -7.78 1.64 0.31
N LEU A 94 -6.89 0.73 0.64
CA LEU A 94 -5.61 1.07 1.26
C LEU A 94 -4.49 0.88 0.24
N VAL A 95 -3.60 1.86 0.13
CA VAL A 95 -2.55 1.87 -0.91
C VAL A 95 -1.19 1.93 -0.24
N VAL A 96 -0.33 0.99 -0.62
CA VAL A 96 1.10 1.04 -0.30
C VAL A 96 1.69 2.24 -1.00
N GLY A 97 1.99 3.29 -0.25
CA GLY A 97 2.45 4.55 -0.79
C GLY A 97 3.94 4.58 -1.13
N GLY A 98 4.44 5.78 -1.40
CA GLY A 98 5.86 6.07 -1.58
C GLY A 98 6.32 7.24 -0.71
N ALA A 99 7.61 7.26 -0.38
CA ALA A 99 8.22 8.34 0.40
C ALA A 99 8.40 9.65 -0.39
N GLY A 100 8.45 9.58 -1.72
CA GLY A 100 8.75 10.74 -2.58
C GLY A 100 7.81 11.96 -2.40
N SER A 101 6.56 11.74 -1.97
CA SER A 101 5.58 12.79 -1.71
C SER A 101 5.57 13.31 -0.27
N LEU A 102 6.39 12.74 0.63
CA LEU A 102 6.58 13.26 1.98
C LEU A 102 7.38 14.55 1.94
N LEU A 103 7.20 15.37 2.97
CA LEU A 103 7.86 16.67 3.13
C LEU A 103 9.14 16.52 3.95
N LEU A 104 10.20 17.14 3.48
CA LEU A 104 11.42 17.38 4.25
C LEU A 104 11.18 18.52 5.27
N PRO A 105 12.06 18.70 6.27
CA PRO A 105 11.95 19.83 7.21
C PRO A 105 11.92 21.21 6.54
N SER A 106 12.45 21.34 5.33
CA SER A 106 12.39 22.54 4.51
C SER A 106 11.01 22.84 3.92
N GLY A 107 10.07 21.89 3.99
CA GLY A 107 8.74 21.99 3.37
C GLY A 107 8.68 21.53 1.92
N HIS A 108 9.82 21.24 1.28
CA HIS A 108 9.86 20.63 -0.06
C HIS A 108 9.59 19.13 0.01
N ARG A 109 9.09 18.54 -1.08
CA ARG A 109 8.90 17.09 -1.14
C ARG A 109 10.24 16.37 -1.28
N VAL A 110 10.33 15.15 -0.77
CA VAL A 110 11.53 14.31 -0.88
C VAL A 110 11.96 14.13 -2.35
N ILE A 111 11.01 13.94 -3.27
CA ILE A 111 11.30 13.78 -4.71
C ILE A 111 11.91 15.03 -5.36
N ASP A 112 11.69 16.22 -4.78
CA ASP A 112 12.20 17.49 -5.30
C ASP A 112 13.61 17.80 -4.74
N SER A 113 14.18 16.92 -3.92
CA SER A 113 15.54 17.06 -3.40
C SER A 113 16.57 16.98 -4.54
N PRO A 114 17.61 17.83 -4.54
CA PRO A 114 18.68 17.78 -5.55
C PRO A 114 19.37 16.40 -5.59
N ASP A 115 19.47 15.73 -4.43
CA ASP A 115 20.15 14.45 -4.27
C ASP A 115 19.19 13.25 -4.38
N PHE A 116 17.97 13.45 -4.88
CA PHE A 116 17.01 12.35 -5.02
C PHE A 116 17.54 11.29 -6.01
N PRO A 117 17.61 9.99 -5.62
CA PRO A 117 18.22 8.98 -6.49
C PRO A 117 17.43 8.78 -7.78
N GLU A 118 18.09 8.98 -8.92
CA GLU A 118 17.45 8.91 -10.25
C GLU A 118 16.76 7.57 -10.51
N ALA A 119 17.33 6.46 -9.99
CA ALA A 119 16.76 5.11 -10.11
C ALA A 119 15.34 4.99 -9.53
N TYR A 120 14.95 5.84 -8.59
CA TYR A 120 13.62 5.81 -7.96
C TYR A 120 12.65 6.85 -8.53
N LYS A 121 13.11 7.73 -9.42
CA LYS A 121 12.34 8.91 -9.84
C LYS A 121 11.10 8.57 -10.62
N ALA A 122 11.16 7.55 -11.47
CA ALA A 122 10.01 7.07 -12.23
C ALA A 122 8.89 6.57 -11.30
N GLU A 123 9.24 5.67 -10.37
CA GLU A 123 8.30 5.11 -9.39
C GLU A 123 7.75 6.19 -8.44
N ALA A 124 8.62 7.03 -7.88
CA ALA A 124 8.22 8.09 -6.95
C ALA A 124 7.31 9.12 -7.63
N SER A 125 7.60 9.50 -8.89
CA SER A 125 6.77 10.43 -9.65
C SER A 125 5.39 9.84 -9.92
N ALA A 126 5.32 8.55 -10.25
CA ALA A 126 4.06 7.85 -10.43
C ALA A 126 3.27 7.73 -9.12
N GLY A 127 3.93 7.46 -8.00
CA GLY A 127 3.31 7.44 -6.67
C GLY A 127 2.76 8.81 -6.25
N VAL A 128 3.46 9.90 -6.57
CA VAL A 128 2.94 11.28 -6.39
C VAL A 128 1.66 11.47 -7.21
N ARG A 129 1.65 11.09 -8.50
CA ARG A 129 0.45 11.18 -9.34
C ARG A 129 -0.70 10.34 -8.80
N PHE A 130 -0.42 9.16 -8.25
CA PHE A 130 -1.42 8.29 -7.62
C PHE A 130 -2.05 8.95 -6.40
N LEU A 131 -1.23 9.52 -5.50
CA LEU A 131 -1.74 10.26 -4.33
C LEU A 131 -2.60 11.46 -4.76
N GLU A 132 -2.19 12.19 -5.80
CA GLU A 132 -3.00 13.30 -6.34
C GLU A 132 -4.32 12.84 -6.97
N ALA A 133 -4.36 11.64 -7.57
CA ALA A 133 -5.61 11.06 -8.06
C ALA A 133 -6.53 10.68 -6.89
N LEU A 134 -6.00 10.06 -5.84
CA LEU A 134 -6.75 9.73 -4.62
C LEU A 134 -7.32 11.00 -3.95
N ARG A 135 -6.54 12.07 -3.85
CA ARG A 135 -7.00 13.37 -3.29
C ARG A 135 -8.22 13.94 -4.02
N ARG A 136 -8.45 13.55 -5.28
CA ARG A 136 -9.60 13.96 -6.09
C ARG A 136 -10.75 12.94 -6.09
N GLU A 137 -10.59 11.78 -5.46
CA GLU A 137 -11.63 10.73 -5.37
C GLU A 137 -12.46 10.90 -4.07
N PRO A 138 -13.74 11.30 -4.19
CA PRO A 138 -14.57 11.57 -3.01
C PRO A 138 -15.31 10.33 -2.49
N ASN A 139 -15.48 9.27 -3.30
CA ASN A 139 -16.42 8.19 -3.00
C ASN A 139 -15.78 6.99 -2.32
N LEU A 140 -14.47 6.82 -2.45
CA LEU A 140 -13.72 5.79 -1.74
C LEU A 140 -13.26 6.32 -0.39
N ASP A 141 -13.37 5.47 0.62
CA ASP A 141 -12.67 5.62 1.88
C ASP A 141 -11.23 5.13 1.71
N TRP A 142 -10.42 5.96 1.05
CA TRP A 142 -9.05 5.60 0.74
C TRP A 142 -8.07 6.00 1.84
N THR A 143 -7.00 5.23 1.99
CA THR A 143 -5.83 5.64 2.77
C THR A 143 -4.57 5.36 1.97
N PHE A 144 -3.64 6.31 1.98
CA PHE A 144 -2.33 6.16 1.36
C PHE A 144 -1.27 6.16 2.46
N LEU A 145 -0.63 5.01 2.70
CA LEU A 145 0.40 4.92 3.73
C LEU A 145 1.78 5.06 3.07
N SER A 146 2.40 6.23 3.19
CA SER A 146 3.77 6.43 2.72
C SER A 146 4.75 5.70 3.65
N PRO A 147 5.60 4.78 3.15
CA PRO A 147 6.70 4.26 3.94
C PRO A 147 7.75 5.35 4.19
N SER A 148 8.66 5.11 5.13
CA SER A 148 9.95 5.80 5.22
C SER A 148 10.78 5.66 3.94
N ALA A 149 11.85 6.48 3.80
CA ALA A 149 12.68 6.52 2.60
C ALA A 149 13.31 5.16 2.26
N GLU A 150 13.89 4.48 3.26
CA GLU A 150 14.36 3.12 3.14
C GLU A 150 13.25 2.14 3.53
N PHE A 151 12.71 1.44 2.53
CA PHE A 151 11.65 0.45 2.71
C PHE A 151 12.22 -0.96 2.45
N VAL A 152 12.53 -1.67 3.53
CA VAL A 152 13.49 -2.79 3.49
C VAL A 152 12.96 -4.07 4.13
N GLU A 153 13.61 -5.19 3.82
CA GLU A 153 13.40 -6.43 4.55
C GLU A 153 13.98 -6.33 5.96
N GLY A 154 13.35 -7.02 6.90
CA GLY A 154 13.81 -7.06 8.28
C GLY A 154 12.75 -7.64 9.21
N GLU A 155 13.09 -7.63 10.49
CA GLU A 155 12.26 -8.22 11.54
C GLU A 155 10.91 -7.49 11.69
N ARG A 156 9.92 -8.25 12.16
CA ARG A 156 8.62 -7.75 12.64
C ARG A 156 8.78 -7.34 14.10
N ARG A 157 9.07 -6.06 14.37
CA ARG A 157 9.40 -5.55 15.71
C ARG A 157 8.17 -5.07 16.46
N GLY A 158 7.13 -4.63 15.75
CA GLY A 158 5.86 -4.18 16.32
C GLY A 158 5.93 -2.83 17.05
N HIS A 159 6.99 -2.05 16.85
CA HIS A 159 7.12 -0.72 17.42
C HIS A 159 7.69 0.25 16.39
N TYR A 160 6.96 1.34 16.15
CA TYR A 160 7.28 2.35 15.15
C TYR A 160 6.52 3.64 15.49
N THR A 161 6.90 4.72 14.83
CA THR A 161 6.26 6.03 14.91
C THR A 161 5.32 6.21 13.72
N LEU A 162 4.16 6.81 13.97
CA LEU A 162 3.25 7.28 12.93
C LEU A 162 3.40 8.78 12.74
N GLY A 163 3.32 9.21 11.48
CA GLY A 163 3.34 10.62 11.08
C GLY A 163 2.25 10.91 10.06
N LYS A 164 2.17 12.17 9.62
CA LYS A 164 1.26 12.59 8.55
C LYS A 164 2.02 12.81 7.25
N ASP A 165 2.43 14.04 7.01
CA ASP A 165 2.96 14.48 5.72
C ASP A 165 4.49 14.60 5.67
N HIS A 166 5.17 14.58 6.81
CA HIS A 166 6.62 14.77 6.90
C HIS A 166 7.35 13.44 6.93
N LEU A 167 8.53 13.40 6.32
CA LEU A 167 9.44 12.26 6.39
C LEU A 167 9.84 12.01 7.85
N LEU A 168 9.68 10.77 8.30
CA LEU A 168 10.13 10.36 9.64
C LEU A 168 11.62 10.03 9.58
N ILE A 169 12.41 10.67 10.44
CA ILE A 169 13.85 10.50 10.55
C ILE A 169 14.15 10.15 12.01
N GLY A 170 14.73 8.97 12.23
CA GLY A 170 15.12 8.50 13.54
C GLY A 170 16.32 9.26 14.10
N ALA A 171 16.62 9.04 15.39
CA ALA A 171 17.75 9.68 16.06
C ALA A 171 19.13 9.33 15.46
N ASP A 172 19.21 8.22 14.71
CA ASP A 172 20.39 7.80 13.95
C ASP A 172 20.53 8.53 12.60
N GLY A 173 19.62 9.46 12.29
CA GLY A 173 19.60 10.21 11.04
C GLY A 173 18.98 9.45 9.86
N LYS A 174 18.45 8.23 10.08
CA LYS A 174 17.88 7.41 9.01
C LYS A 174 16.37 7.55 8.94
N SER A 175 15.84 7.51 7.72
CA SER A 175 14.41 7.32 7.49
C SER A 175 14.20 5.91 6.96
N TRP A 176 13.76 4.98 7.81
CA TRP A 176 13.59 3.59 7.42
C TRP A 176 12.44 2.88 8.12
N ILE A 177 11.94 1.82 7.50
CA ILE A 177 10.92 0.92 8.04
C ILE A 177 11.04 -0.47 7.39
N THR A 178 10.72 -1.53 8.14
CA THR A 178 10.67 -2.89 7.55
C THR A 178 9.31 -3.12 6.87
N PHE A 179 9.28 -3.96 5.82
CA PHE A 179 8.02 -4.41 5.21
C PHE A 179 7.06 -5.03 6.23
N ALA A 180 7.61 -5.74 7.22
CA ALA A 180 6.83 -6.40 8.27
C ALA A 180 6.12 -5.41 9.20
N ASP A 181 6.81 -4.38 9.70
CA ASP A 181 6.19 -3.39 10.59
C ASP A 181 5.31 -2.40 9.84
N TYR A 182 5.64 -2.10 8.58
CA TYR A 182 4.74 -1.40 7.68
C TYR A 182 3.40 -2.16 7.53
N ALA A 183 3.45 -3.50 7.39
CA ALA A 183 2.25 -4.30 7.29
C ALA A 183 1.40 -4.24 8.57
N ILE A 184 2.03 -4.20 9.75
CA ILE A 184 1.32 -3.96 11.01
C ILE A 184 0.55 -2.64 10.96
N ALA A 185 1.22 -1.54 10.60
CA ALA A 185 0.58 -0.22 10.52
C ALA A 185 -0.58 -0.17 9.51
N MET A 186 -0.41 -0.83 8.36
CA MET A 186 -1.46 -0.93 7.35
C MET A 186 -2.68 -1.71 7.85
N LEU A 187 -2.46 -2.84 8.54
CA LEU A 187 -3.56 -3.66 9.06
C LEU A 187 -4.19 -3.04 10.31
N ASP A 188 -3.46 -2.29 11.13
CA ASP A 188 -4.02 -1.48 12.21
C ASP A 188 -4.99 -0.43 11.67
N GLU A 189 -4.62 0.25 10.58
CA GLU A 189 -5.47 1.22 9.88
C GLU A 189 -6.65 0.58 9.14
N LEU A 190 -6.55 -0.69 8.76
CA LEU A 190 -7.69 -1.44 8.24
C LEU A 190 -8.70 -1.75 9.37
N GLU A 191 -8.22 -2.25 10.51
CA GLU A 191 -9.07 -2.73 11.60
C GLU A 191 -9.66 -1.59 12.45
N LYS A 192 -8.92 -0.49 12.62
CA LYS A 192 -9.32 0.69 13.39
C LYS A 192 -9.05 1.96 12.58
N PRO A 193 -9.81 2.23 11.50
CA PRO A 193 -9.52 3.34 10.60
C PRO A 193 -9.41 4.68 11.32
N GLN A 194 -8.27 5.37 11.16
CA GLN A 194 -8.04 6.72 11.68
C GLN A 194 -7.81 7.74 10.55
N HIS A 195 -7.53 7.29 9.32
CA HIS A 195 -7.05 8.13 8.22
C HIS A 195 -7.94 8.02 6.97
N SER A 196 -9.23 8.35 7.12
CA SER A 196 -10.18 8.39 6.01
C SER A 196 -9.84 9.49 5.00
N ARG A 197 -9.67 9.11 3.73
CA ARG A 197 -9.29 9.98 2.61
C ARG A 197 -8.05 10.82 2.89
N GLN A 198 -7.07 10.20 3.54
CA GLN A 198 -5.85 10.86 3.99
C GLN A 198 -4.61 10.03 3.69
N ARG A 199 -3.48 10.74 3.59
CA ARG A 199 -2.15 10.13 3.65
C ARG A 199 -1.63 10.19 5.08
N PHE A 200 -0.96 9.14 5.50
CA PHE A 200 -0.13 9.12 6.71
C PHE A 200 1.18 8.38 6.43
N THR A 201 2.11 8.34 7.39
CA THR A 201 3.41 7.70 7.23
C THR A 201 3.83 6.90 8.45
N VAL A 202 4.80 6.00 8.27
CA VAL A 202 5.32 5.09 9.30
C VAL A 202 6.84 4.95 9.17
N GLY A 203 7.54 4.94 10.30
CA GLY A 203 9.00 4.86 10.39
C GLY A 203 9.48 4.62 11.81
N TYR A 204 10.73 4.18 11.98
CA TYR A 204 11.38 4.07 13.29
C TYR A 204 11.84 5.42 13.82
#